data_AF-A0A9W6DQF1-F1
#
_entry.id   AF-A0A9W6DQF1-F1
#
_cell.length_a   1.000
_cell.length_b   1.000
_cell.length_c   1.000
_cell.angle_alpha   90.00
_cell.angle_beta   90.00
_cell.angle_gamma   90.00
#
_symmetry.space_group_name_H-M   'P 1'
#
loop_
_entity.id
_entity.type
_entity.pdbx_description
1 polymer ?
#
loop_
_entity_poly.entity_id
_entity_poly.type
_entity_poly.pdbx_seq_one_letter_code
_entity_poly.pdbx_strand_id
1 'polypeptide(L)'
;MTIIELERSLPTLFNEAYPQVLTHNDLSQTNILLSEETFEITGIVDWSLARVRPFGMELDTLLLATGYMDLSGWHSYTCRPQMISAFWDEFWAHCHVPNNVCQQEIRTLAMQATKIGAVLRYAFQRNADCSPSEELTTSKWALRTLDALVLD
;
A
#
# COMPACT_ATOMS: atom_id res chain seq x y z
N MET A 1 -11.82 10.86 3.68
CA MET A 1 -11.40 11.14 2.30
C MET A 1 -12.43 10.55 1.34
N THR A 2 -12.87 11.28 0.31
CA THR A 2 -13.87 10.81 -0.66
C THR A 2 -13.23 10.25 -1.92
N ILE A 3 -13.95 9.43 -2.71
CA ILE A 3 -13.49 8.98 -4.04
C ILE A 3 -13.11 10.17 -4.93
N ILE A 4 -13.85 11.27 -4.85
CA ILE A 4 -13.58 12.51 -5.60
C ILE A 4 -12.21 13.09 -5.26
N GLU A 5 -11.80 13.04 -3.99
CA GLU A 5 -10.47 13.51 -3.57
C GLU A 5 -9.36 12.60 -4.11
N LEU A 6 -9.60 11.29 -4.19
CA LEU A 6 -8.65 10.35 -4.80
C LEU A 6 -8.53 10.60 -6.32
N GLU A 7 -9.65 10.77 -7.02
CA GLU A 7 -9.65 11.09 -8.46
C GLU A 7 -8.88 12.36 -8.79
N ARG A 8 -8.99 13.40 -7.95
CA ARG A 8 -8.23 14.65 -8.11
C ARG A 8 -6.71 14.48 -7.98
N SER A 9 -6.25 13.44 -7.29
CA SER A 9 -4.82 13.16 -7.15
C SER A 9 -4.22 12.43 -8.37
N LEU A 10 -5.05 11.78 -9.21
CA LEU A 10 -4.58 10.96 -10.34
C LEU A 10 -3.67 11.73 -11.31
N PRO A 11 -3.99 12.96 -11.78
CA PRO A 11 -3.11 13.68 -12.70
C PRO A 11 -1.70 13.93 -12.13
N THR A 12 -1.60 14.18 -10.82
CA THR A 12 -0.32 14.36 -10.14
C THR A 12 0.45 13.05 -10.03
N LEU A 13 -0.22 11.95 -9.69
CA LEU A 13 0.40 10.62 -9.53
C LEU A 13 0.93 10.03 -10.85
N PHE A 14 0.30 10.37 -11.98
CA PHE A 14 0.70 9.91 -13.31
C PHE A 14 1.51 10.96 -14.09
N ASN A 15 1.89 12.07 -13.46
CA ASN A 15 2.81 13.05 -14.03
C ASN A 15 4.25 12.48 -14.08
N GLU A 16 5.04 12.89 -15.09
CA GLU A 16 6.46 12.56 -15.22
C GLU A 16 7.31 12.92 -13.98
N ALA A 17 6.89 13.94 -13.22
CA ALA A 17 7.58 14.36 -12.01
C ALA A 17 7.35 13.42 -10.81
N TYR A 18 6.29 12.60 -10.82
CA TYR A 18 6.00 11.69 -9.72
C TYR A 18 6.67 10.33 -9.93
N PRO A 19 7.37 9.77 -8.92
CA PRO A 19 8.10 8.51 -9.08
C PRO A 19 7.22 7.36 -9.54
N GLN A 20 7.56 6.79 -10.70
CA GLN A 20 7.04 5.52 -11.17
C GLN A 20 8.02 4.41 -10.77
N VAL A 21 7.55 3.43 -10.00
CA VAL A 21 8.39 2.39 -9.41
C VAL A 21 7.91 1.00 -9.82
N LEU A 22 8.81 0.02 -9.84
CA LEU A 22 8.44 -1.38 -9.95
C LEU A 22 7.73 -1.81 -8.66
N THR A 23 6.47 -2.14 -8.77
CA THR A 23 5.66 -2.72 -7.68
C THR A 23 5.57 -4.24 -7.85
N HIS A 24 5.47 -4.97 -6.74
CA HIS A 24 5.33 -6.43 -6.73
C HIS A 24 3.95 -6.87 -7.24
N ASN A 25 2.94 -6.04 -6.96
CA ASN A 25 1.52 -6.21 -7.28
C ASN A 25 0.78 -7.36 -6.57
N ASP A 26 1.50 -8.14 -5.79
CA ASP A 26 0.97 -9.16 -4.89
C ASP A 26 1.76 -9.20 -3.58
N LEU A 27 2.28 -8.05 -3.13
CA LEU A 27 3.02 -8.02 -1.89
C LEU A 27 2.07 -8.35 -0.72
N SER A 28 2.44 -9.35 0.05
CA SER A 28 1.71 -9.75 1.25
C SER A 28 2.66 -10.48 2.20
N GLN A 29 2.21 -10.77 3.42
CA GLN A 29 3.01 -11.49 4.41
C GLN A 29 3.46 -12.87 3.92
N THR A 30 2.74 -13.50 2.98
CA THR A 30 3.11 -14.81 2.43
C THR A 30 4.26 -14.74 1.42
N ASN A 31 4.55 -13.55 0.89
CA ASN A 31 5.58 -13.31 -0.12
C ASN A 31 6.84 -12.66 0.46
N ILE A 32 6.91 -12.52 1.80
CA ILE A 32 8.06 -11.98 2.53
C ILE A 32 8.71 -13.12 3.30
N LEU A 33 9.97 -13.42 2.98
CA LEU A 33 10.76 -14.42 3.67
C LEU A 33 11.48 -13.80 4.86
N LEU A 34 11.42 -14.47 6.01
CA LEU A 34 12.07 -14.06 7.25
C LEU A 34 13.13 -15.08 7.67
N SER A 35 14.23 -14.59 8.23
CA SER A 35 15.18 -15.43 8.97
C SER A 35 14.56 -15.86 10.30
N GLU A 36 14.53 -17.16 10.61
CA GLU A 36 14.06 -17.65 11.90
C GLU A 36 14.98 -17.22 13.07
N GLU A 37 16.25 -16.95 12.79
CA GLU A 37 17.24 -16.58 13.80
C GLU A 37 17.24 -15.07 14.10
N THR A 38 17.13 -14.23 13.07
CA THR A 38 17.29 -12.77 13.19
C THR A 38 15.98 -11.99 13.03
N PHE A 39 14.92 -12.64 12.54
CA PHE A 39 13.65 -11.99 12.13
C PHE A 39 13.81 -10.92 11.05
N GLU A 40 14.95 -10.87 10.38
CA GLU A 40 15.19 -9.96 9.26
C GLU A 40 14.50 -10.48 7.99
N ILE A 41 14.08 -9.54 7.14
CA ILE A 41 13.61 -9.86 5.79
C ILE A 41 14.80 -10.35 4.97
N THR A 42 14.75 -11.61 4.54
CA THR A 42 15.80 -12.24 3.73
C THR A 42 15.49 -12.24 2.24
N GLY A 43 14.22 -12.04 1.88
CA GLY A 43 13.81 -11.95 0.49
C GLY A 43 12.34 -11.59 0.31
N ILE A 44 12.04 -11.09 -0.89
CA ILE A 44 10.68 -10.93 -1.42
C ILE A 44 10.59 -11.84 -2.64
N VAL A 45 9.56 -12.68 -2.71
CA VAL A 45 9.40 -13.74 -3.73
C VAL A 45 8.07 -13.63 -4.47
N ASP A 46 7.95 -14.35 -5.59
CA ASP A 46 6.76 -14.35 -6.47
C ASP A 46 6.48 -13.02 -7.20
N TRP A 47 7.50 -12.52 -7.89
CA TRP A 47 7.42 -11.30 -8.72
C TRP A 47 6.64 -11.46 -10.03
N SER A 48 5.87 -12.53 -10.20
CA SER A 48 5.20 -12.87 -11.47
C SER A 48 4.20 -11.81 -11.94
N LEU A 49 3.67 -11.00 -11.02
CA LEU A 49 2.68 -9.95 -11.27
C LEU A 49 3.26 -8.53 -11.27
N ALA A 50 4.59 -8.40 -11.17
CA ALA A 50 5.25 -7.11 -10.98
C ALA A 50 4.99 -6.14 -12.14
N ARG A 51 4.78 -4.86 -11.82
CA ARG A 51 4.47 -3.81 -12.81
C ARG A 51 4.88 -2.42 -12.34
N VAL A 52 5.16 -1.54 -13.29
CA VAL A 52 5.48 -0.13 -13.02
C VAL A 52 4.21 0.64 -12.68
N ARG A 53 4.22 1.37 -11.57
CA ARG A 53 3.10 2.15 -11.04
C ARG A 53 3.58 3.40 -10.29
N PRO A 54 2.70 4.38 -10.05
CA PRO A 54 3.01 5.45 -9.10
C PRO A 54 3.44 4.88 -7.74
N PHE A 55 4.50 5.44 -7.17
CA PHE A 55 4.92 5.11 -5.81
C PHE A 55 3.74 5.23 -4.83
N GLY A 56 3.68 4.34 -3.84
CA GLY A 56 2.57 4.29 -2.89
C GLY A 56 1.43 3.33 -3.25
N MET A 57 1.25 2.96 -4.53
CA MET A 57 0.13 2.11 -4.99
C MET A 57 0.06 0.70 -4.36
N GLU A 58 1.11 0.24 -3.67
CA GLU A 58 1.16 -1.05 -2.95
C GLU A 58 1.52 -0.90 -1.46
N LEU A 59 1.55 0.32 -0.93
CA LEU A 59 1.77 0.56 0.50
C LEU A 59 0.56 0.18 1.37
N ASP A 60 -0.50 -0.40 0.79
CA ASP A 60 -1.58 -1.00 1.57
C ASP A 60 -1.03 -2.16 2.41
N THR A 61 -0.02 -2.88 1.91
CA THR A 61 0.70 -3.92 2.65
C THR A 61 1.37 -3.38 3.91
N LEU A 62 1.92 -2.16 3.88
CA LEU A 62 2.48 -1.51 5.07
C LEU A 62 1.39 -1.30 6.13
N LEU A 63 0.22 -0.80 5.70
CA LEU A 63 -0.90 -0.57 6.62
C LEU A 63 -1.41 -1.89 7.21
N LEU A 64 -1.48 -2.94 6.38
CA LEU A 64 -1.85 -4.29 6.82
C LEU A 64 -0.75 -4.99 7.65
N ALA A 65 0.51 -4.57 7.58
CA ALA A 65 1.54 -5.08 8.48
C ALA A 65 1.42 -4.47 9.90
N THR A 66 0.68 -3.36 10.05
CA THR A 66 0.51 -2.63 11.32
C THR A 66 -0.79 -2.95 12.06
N GLY A 67 -1.36 -4.13 11.79
CA GLY A 67 -2.59 -4.58 12.41
C GLY A 67 -2.80 -6.08 12.26
N TYR A 68 -4.01 -6.50 12.60
CA TYR A 68 -4.44 -7.89 12.48
C TYR A 68 -5.91 -7.96 12.09
N MET A 69 -6.34 -9.11 11.58
CA MET A 69 -7.73 -9.36 11.23
C MET A 69 -8.37 -10.35 12.20
N ASP A 70 -9.61 -10.08 12.59
CA ASP A 70 -10.48 -11.02 13.29
C ASP A 70 -11.87 -11.12 12.63
N LEU A 71 -12.83 -11.78 13.29
CA LEU A 71 -14.20 -11.96 12.78
C LEU A 71 -15.00 -10.65 12.64
N SER A 72 -14.60 -9.59 13.33
CA SER A 72 -15.23 -8.26 13.27
C SER A 72 -14.59 -7.36 12.21
N GLY A 73 -13.33 -7.57 11.85
CA GLY A 73 -12.67 -6.84 10.78
C GLY A 73 -11.18 -6.65 11.01
N TRP A 74 -10.62 -5.64 10.35
CA TRP A 74 -9.23 -5.25 10.53
C TRP A 74 -9.09 -4.32 11.75
N HIS A 75 -8.07 -4.58 12.57
CA HIS A 75 -7.74 -3.79 13.75
C HIS A 75 -6.29 -3.31 13.67
N SER A 76 -6.10 -2.01 13.84
CA SER A 76 -4.79 -1.40 13.96
C SER A 76 -4.16 -1.73 15.32
N TYR A 77 -2.86 -2.00 15.35
CA TYR A 77 -2.13 -2.03 16.62
C TYR A 77 -2.10 -0.65 17.27
N THR A 78 -2.07 -0.58 18.60
CA THR A 78 -1.95 0.69 19.34
C THR A 78 -0.66 1.43 19.01
N CYS A 79 0.39 0.71 18.61
CA CYS A 79 1.67 1.26 18.17
C CYS A 79 1.76 1.55 16.67
N ARG A 80 0.66 1.47 15.91
CA ARG A 80 0.65 1.73 14.46
C ARG A 80 1.28 3.06 14.07
N PRO A 81 1.02 4.21 14.75
CA PRO A 81 1.68 5.47 14.41
C PRO A 81 3.21 5.39 14.47
N GLN A 82 3.76 4.69 15.47
CA GLN A 82 5.19 4.49 15.65
C GLN A 82 5.77 3.59 14.56
N MET A 83 5.07 2.51 14.19
CA MET A 83 5.49 1.61 13.11
C MET A 83 5.51 2.33 11.75
N ILE A 84 4.48 3.13 11.45
CA ILE A 84 4.43 3.92 10.21
C ILE A 84 5.53 4.98 10.22
N SER A 85 5.80 5.64 11.36
CA SER A 85 6.93 6.58 11.48
C SER A 85 8.26 5.88 11.18
N ALA A 86 8.51 4.75 11.84
CA ALA A 86 9.74 3.98 11.66
C ALA A 86 9.96 3.55 10.20
N PHE A 87 8.90 3.12 9.49
CA PHE A 87 8.99 2.84 8.07
C PHE A 87 9.46 4.05 7.26
N TRP A 88 8.86 5.21 7.48
CA TRP A 88 9.22 6.42 6.73
C TRP A 88 10.62 6.92 7.09
N ASP A 89 11.00 6.87 8.37
CA ASP A 89 12.34 7.24 8.82
C ASP A 89 13.42 6.40 8.13
N GLU A 90 13.22 5.08 8.06
CA GLU A 90 14.11 4.16 7.35
C GLU A 90 14.11 4.40 5.83
N PHE A 91 12.93 4.59 5.24
CA PHE A 91 12.80 4.88 3.81
C PHE A 91 13.57 6.15 3.41
N TRP A 92 13.48 7.21 4.22
CA TRP A 92 14.20 8.45 3.95
C TRP A 92 15.70 8.33 4.15
N ALA A 93 16.15 7.54 5.12
CA ALA A 93 17.56 7.26 5.32
C ALA A 93 18.20 6.59 4.09
N HIS A 94 17.45 5.74 3.38
CA HIS A 94 17.94 5.02 2.19
C HIS A 94 17.74 5.76 0.86
N CYS A 95 16.66 6.52 0.71
CA CYS A 95 16.35 7.21 -0.55
C CYS A 95 17.14 8.52 -0.75
N HIS A 96 17.86 8.99 0.27
CA HIS A 96 18.66 10.22 0.23
C HIS A 96 17.87 11.46 -0.25
N VAL A 97 16.57 11.54 0.08
CA VAL A 97 15.72 12.69 -0.30
C VAL A 97 16.11 13.89 0.57
N PRO A 98 16.64 14.99 -0.01
CA PRO A 98 17.46 15.96 0.73
C PRO A 98 16.69 16.97 1.59
N ASN A 99 15.36 17.01 1.54
CA ASN A 99 14.57 18.03 2.26
C ASN A 99 13.25 17.46 2.81
N ASN A 100 12.96 17.76 4.08
CA ASN A 100 11.74 17.40 4.80
C ASN A 100 10.45 17.86 4.10
N VAL A 101 10.47 19.00 3.40
CA VAL A 101 9.29 19.47 2.64
C VAL A 101 8.96 18.50 1.50
N CYS A 102 9.99 18.09 0.74
CA CYS A 102 9.84 17.13 -0.35
C CYS A 102 9.42 15.75 0.18
N GLN A 103 9.99 15.31 1.30
CA GLN A 103 9.59 14.07 1.97
C GLN A 103 8.11 14.09 2.37
N GLN A 104 7.62 15.21 2.94
CA GLN A 104 6.23 15.35 3.35
C GLN A 104 5.26 15.35 2.16
N GLU A 105 5.62 16.02 1.06
CA GLU A 105 4.84 16.02 -0.18
C GLU A 105 4.78 14.61 -0.79
N ILE A 106 5.93 13.93 -0.92
CA ILE A 106 6.00 12.55 -1.42
C ILE A 106 5.17 11.63 -0.53
N ARG A 107 5.32 11.71 0.80
CA ARG A 107 4.54 10.92 1.75
C ARG A 107 3.05 11.16 1.57
N THR A 108 2.61 12.40 1.44
CA THR A 108 1.20 12.74 1.28
C THR A 108 0.62 12.14 0.00
N LEU A 109 1.32 12.32 -1.14
CA LEU A 109 0.91 11.72 -2.42
C LEU A 109 0.97 10.20 -2.40
N ALA A 110 2.00 9.61 -1.78
CA ALA A 110 2.13 8.17 -1.64
C ALA A 110 0.97 7.60 -0.83
N MET A 111 0.54 8.26 0.25
CA MET A 111 -0.62 7.84 1.04
C MET A 111 -1.95 7.98 0.28
N GLN A 112 -2.08 8.93 -0.65
CA GLN A 112 -3.22 8.99 -1.58
C GLN A 112 -3.18 7.83 -2.58
N ALA A 113 -2.00 7.55 -3.15
CA ALA A 113 -1.77 6.40 -4.03
C ALA A 113 -2.05 5.08 -3.31
N THR A 114 -1.71 4.94 -2.03
CA THR A 114 -2.06 3.77 -1.19
C THR A 114 -3.56 3.51 -1.18
N LYS A 115 -4.36 4.56 -0.99
CA LYS A 115 -5.82 4.44 -0.93
C LYS A 115 -6.41 4.11 -2.31
N ILE A 116 -5.87 4.67 -3.40
CA ILE A 116 -6.23 4.26 -4.77
C ILE A 116 -5.89 2.79 -5.01
N GLY A 117 -4.68 2.37 -4.64
CA GLY A 117 -4.22 0.99 -4.72
C GLY A 117 -5.14 0.03 -3.96
N ALA A 118 -5.52 0.38 -2.74
CA ALA A 118 -6.47 -0.37 -1.93
C ALA A 118 -7.84 -0.48 -2.60
N VAL A 119 -8.38 0.62 -3.15
CA VAL A 119 -9.65 0.58 -3.92
C VAL A 119 -9.53 -0.39 -5.10
N LEU A 120 -8.47 -0.30 -5.90
CA LEU A 120 -8.26 -1.21 -7.04
C LEU A 120 -8.02 -2.66 -6.61
N ARG A 121 -7.53 -2.92 -5.40
CA ARG A 121 -7.26 -4.27 -4.90
C ARG A 121 -8.49 -4.91 -4.26
N TYR A 122 -9.28 -4.14 -3.52
CA TYR A 122 -10.31 -4.68 -2.64
C TYR A 122 -11.75 -4.29 -3.02
N ALA A 123 -11.98 -3.29 -3.87
CA ALA A 123 -13.34 -2.90 -4.27
C ALA A 123 -13.88 -3.74 -5.44
N PHE A 124 -12.99 -4.32 -6.25
CA PHE A 124 -13.33 -5.02 -7.49
C PHE A 124 -13.00 -6.51 -7.41
N GLN A 125 -13.71 -7.33 -8.19
CA GLN A 125 -13.26 -8.70 -8.45
C GLN A 125 -11.95 -8.66 -9.25
N ARG A 126 -11.14 -9.73 -9.14
CA ARG A 126 -9.84 -9.83 -9.79
C ARG A 126 -9.93 -10.72 -11.02
N ASN A 127 -9.39 -10.24 -12.13
CA ASN A 127 -9.15 -11.04 -13.33
C ASN A 127 -8.03 -12.08 -13.06
N ALA A 128 -7.85 -13.02 -13.99
CA ALA A 128 -6.81 -14.06 -13.87
C ALA A 128 -5.37 -13.50 -13.82
N ASP A 129 -5.15 -12.30 -14.35
CA ASP A 129 -3.89 -11.55 -14.30
C ASP A 129 -3.77 -10.64 -13.05
N CYS A 130 -4.69 -10.80 -12.09
CA CYS A 130 -4.82 -9.98 -10.88
C CYS A 130 -5.02 -8.49 -11.13
N SER A 131 -5.44 -8.08 -12.34
CA SER A 131 -6.01 -6.75 -12.57
C SER A 131 -7.41 -6.65 -11.96
N PRO A 132 -7.87 -5.44 -11.56
CA PRO A 132 -9.26 -5.24 -11.21
C PRO A 132 -10.15 -5.46 -12.44
N SER A 133 -11.28 -6.13 -12.24
CA SER A 133 -12.38 -6.21 -13.20
C SER A 133 -13.27 -4.96 -13.11
N GLU A 134 -14.28 -4.87 -13.98
CA GLU A 134 -15.33 -3.85 -13.91
C GLU A 134 -16.42 -4.18 -12.87
N GLU A 135 -16.40 -5.39 -12.29
CA GLU A 135 -17.39 -5.83 -11.31
C GLU A 135 -16.92 -5.57 -9.89
N LEU A 136 -17.82 -5.02 -9.06
CA LEU A 136 -17.55 -4.88 -7.63
C LEU A 136 -17.46 -6.24 -6.95
N THR A 137 -16.61 -6.33 -5.94
CA THR A 137 -16.50 -7.53 -5.11
C THR A 137 -17.72 -7.69 -4.21
N THR A 138 -18.14 -8.93 -3.97
CA THR A 138 -19.12 -9.29 -2.92
C THR A 138 -18.43 -9.82 -1.65
N SER A 139 -17.09 -9.87 -1.65
CA SER A 139 -16.30 -10.38 -0.54
C SER A 139 -16.40 -9.43 0.66
N LYS A 140 -17.12 -9.87 1.71
CA LYS A 140 -17.21 -9.14 2.98
C LYS A 140 -15.83 -8.88 3.59
N TRP A 141 -14.89 -9.79 3.38
CA TRP A 141 -13.50 -9.67 3.82
C TRP A 141 -12.80 -8.49 3.13
N ALA A 142 -12.90 -8.41 1.81
CA ALA A 142 -12.26 -7.36 1.02
C ALA A 142 -12.86 -5.99 1.34
N LEU A 143 -14.19 -5.90 1.46
CA LEU A 143 -14.88 -4.66 1.79
C LEU A 143 -14.52 -4.15 3.18
N ARG A 144 -14.46 -5.01 4.20
CA ARG A 144 -14.02 -4.61 5.56
C ARG A 144 -12.56 -4.17 5.60
N THR A 145 -11.72 -4.81 4.80
CA THR A 145 -10.30 -4.41 4.66
C THR A 145 -10.20 -3.03 4.01
N LEU A 146 -10.97 -2.81 2.94
CA LEU A 146 -11.03 -1.52 2.25
C LEU A 146 -11.50 -0.40 3.18
N ASP A 147 -12.55 -0.64 3.96
CA ASP A 147 -13.07 0.31 4.94
C ASP A 147 -11.96 0.74 5.92
N ALA A 148 -11.21 -0.21 6.46
CA ALA A 148 -10.11 0.07 7.39
C ALA A 148 -8.93 0.83 6.75
N LEU A 149 -8.71 0.68 5.44
CA LEU A 149 -7.60 1.35 4.74
C LEU A 149 -7.95 2.75 4.24
N VAL A 150 -9.23 3.00 3.93
CA VAL A 150 -9.68 4.26 3.31
C VAL A 150 -10.28 5.23 4.33
N LEU A 151 -10.94 4.72 5.38
CA LEU A 151 -11.68 5.50 6.38
C LEU A 151 -10.87 5.87 7.63
N ASP A 152 -9.66 5.33 7.81
CA ASP A 152 -8.61 5.88 8.69
C ASP A 152 -8.06 7.21 8.13
#